data_AF-Q53QY5-F1
#
_entry.id   AF-Q53QY5-F1
#
_cell.length_a   1.000
_cell.length_b   1.000
_cell.length_c   1.000
_cell.angle_alpha   90.00
_cell.angle_beta   90.00
_cell.angle_gamma   90.00
#
_symmetry.space_group_name_H-M   'P 1'
#
loop_
_entity.id
_entity.type
_entity.pdbx_description
1 polymer ?
#
loop_
_entity_poly.entity_id
_entity_poly.type
_entity_poly.pdbx_seq_one_letter_code
_entity_poly.pdbx_strand_id
1 'polypeptide(L)' 'FLFILLGPSGRAKSYNEIGRAIATLMVDDLFSDVAYKARNREDLIAGIDEFLDEVIVLPPGEWDPNIRIEPPKKVPSADK' A
#
# COMPACT_ATOMS: atom_id res chain seq x y z
N PHE A 1 -12.75 3.82 8.35
CA PHE A 1 -12.94 4.20 6.93
C PHE A 1 -13.74 3.14 6.19
N LEU A 2 -14.31 3.48 5.03
CA LEU A 2 -15.03 2.55 4.15
C LEU A 2 -14.53 2.74 2.71
N PHE A 3 -14.18 1.66 2.04
CA PHE A 3 -13.81 1.64 0.62
C PHE A 3 -14.81 0.78 -0.15
N ILE A 4 -15.35 1.32 -1.25
CA ILE A 4 -16.32 0.64 -2.11
C ILE A 4 -15.81 0.73 -3.55
N LEU A 5 -15.58 -0.44 -4.16
CA LEU A 5 -15.22 -0.56 -5.58
C LEU A 5 -16.28 -1.40 -6.29
N LEU A 6 -16.94 -0.80 -7.29
CA LEU A 6 -17.92 -1.46 -8.14
C LEU A 6 -17.45 -1.42 -9.59
N GLY A 7 -17.74 -2.49 -10.34
CA GLY A 7 -17.41 -2.54 -11.76
C GLY A 7 -18.11 -3.69 -12.48
N PRO A 8 -18.00 -3.76 -13.81
CA PRO A 8 -18.60 -4.81 -14.63
C PRO A 8 -18.08 -6.21 -14.25
N SER A 9 -18.89 -7.23 -14.58
CA SER A 9 -18.54 -8.64 -14.41
C SER A 9 -17.31 -9.03 -15.25
N GLY A 10 -16.68 -10.16 -14.89
CA GLY A 10 -15.49 -10.67 -15.60
C GLY A 10 -14.13 -10.19 -15.07
N ARG A 11 -14.10 -9.24 -14.12
CA ARG A 11 -12.85 -8.73 -13.49
C ARG A 11 -12.75 -8.98 -11.99
N ALA A 12 -13.50 -9.96 -11.47
CA ALA A 12 -13.59 -10.24 -10.03
C ALA A 12 -12.22 -10.48 -9.37
N LYS A 13 -11.32 -11.21 -10.03
CA LYS A 13 -9.95 -11.44 -9.51
C LYS A 13 -9.19 -10.13 -9.33
N SER A 14 -9.19 -9.26 -10.34
CA SER A 14 -8.54 -7.94 -10.24
C SER A 14 -9.17 -7.06 -9.16
N TYR A 15 -10.50 -7.08 -9.00
CA TYR A 15 -11.15 -6.32 -7.93
C TYR A 15 -10.76 -6.81 -6.53
N ASN A 16 -10.62 -8.13 -6.35
CA ASN A 16 -10.11 -8.69 -5.09
C ASN A 16 -8.67 -8.24 -4.81
N GLU A 17 -7.79 -8.25 -5.82
CA GLU A 17 -6.41 -7.78 -5.65
C GLU A 17 -6.34 -6.28 -5.32
N ILE A 18 -7.21 -5.45 -5.92
CA ILE A 18 -7.33 -4.04 -5.55
C ILE A 18 -7.82 -3.92 -4.10
N GLY A 19 -8.82 -4.70 -3.70
CA GLY A 19 -9.31 -4.73 -2.32
C GLY A 19 -8.22 -5.12 -1.31
N ARG A 20 -7.38 -6.10 -1.65
CA ARG A 20 -6.21 -6.49 -0.84
C ARG A 20 -5.20 -5.35 -0.74
N ALA A 21 -4.84 -4.73 -1.86
CA ALA A 21 -3.89 -3.61 -1.88
C ALA A 21 -4.38 -2.43 -1.02
N ILE A 22 -5.66 -2.05 -1.15
CA ILE A 22 -6.25 -1.00 -0.33
C ILE A 22 -6.32 -1.42 1.14
N ALA A 23 -6.70 -2.67 1.45
CA ALA A 23 -6.72 -3.13 2.83
C ALA A 23 -5.33 -3.09 3.48
N THR A 24 -4.28 -3.46 2.75
CA THR A 24 -2.89 -3.37 3.22
C THR A 24 -2.48 -1.92 3.47
N LEU A 25 -2.79 -1.01 2.55
CA LEU A 25 -2.56 0.43 2.71
C LEU A 25 -3.27 0.98 3.95
N MET A 26 -4.50 0.56 4.22
CA MET A 26 -5.29 1.03 5.37
C MET A 26 -4.78 0.54 6.74
N VAL A 27 -3.93 -0.50 6.77
CA VAL A 27 -3.31 -1.03 8.00
C VAL A 27 -1.98 -0.34 8.29
N ASP A 28 -1.43 0.40 7.32
CA ASP A 28 -0.23 1.21 7.54
C ASP A 28 -0.53 2.39 8.48
N ASP A 29 0.26 2.51 9.55
CA ASP A 29 0.03 3.51 10.59
C ASP A 29 0.21 4.94 10.06
N LEU A 30 1.17 5.15 9.16
CA LEU A 30 1.44 6.46 8.56
C LEU A 30 0.31 6.89 7.63
N PHE A 31 -0.12 6.00 6.73
CA PHE A 31 -1.25 6.25 5.84
C PHE A 31 -2.56 6.46 6.62
N SER A 32 -2.80 5.65 7.65
CA SER A 32 -3.98 5.82 8.53
C SER A 32 -4.01 7.22 9.15
N ASP A 33 -2.87 7.71 9.63
CA ASP A 33 -2.70 9.05 10.19
C ASP A 33 -3.00 10.16 9.17
N VAL A 34 -2.48 10.02 7.93
CA VAL A 34 -2.79 10.92 6.81
C VAL A 34 -4.29 10.90 6.52
N ALA A 35 -4.90 9.71 6.45
CA ALA A 35 -6.31 9.55 6.14
C ALA A 35 -7.24 10.17 7.19
N TYR A 36 -6.87 10.15 8.48
CA TYR A 36 -7.63 10.82 9.54
C TYR A 36 -7.48 12.34 9.52
N LYS A 37 -6.35 12.87 9.04
CA LYS A 37 -6.03 14.31 9.01
C LYS A 37 -6.39 14.97 7.67
N ALA A 38 -6.60 14.18 6.61
CA ALA A 38 -6.89 14.63 5.26
C ALA A 38 -8.12 15.55 5.22
N ARG A 39 -7.99 16.68 4.53
CA ARG A 39 -9.03 17.68 4.35
C ARG A 39 -9.59 17.69 2.93
N ASN A 40 -8.82 17.17 1.99
CA ASN A 40 -9.17 17.09 0.58
C ASN A 40 -8.70 15.75 -0.02
N ARG A 41 -8.99 15.57 -1.31
CA ARG A 41 -8.64 14.33 -2.02
C ARG A 41 -7.13 14.24 -2.28
N GLU A 42 -6.49 15.38 -2.50
CA GLU A 42 -5.08 15.49 -2.82
C GLU A 42 -4.21 14.99 -1.67
N ASP A 43 -4.62 15.25 -0.41
CA ASP A 43 -3.95 14.73 0.79
C ASP A 43 -3.93 13.19 0.81
N LEU A 44 -5.04 12.55 0.41
CA LEU A 44 -5.11 11.08 0.33
C LEU A 44 -4.26 10.53 -0.81
N ILE A 45 -4.21 11.22 -1.96
CA ILE A 45 -3.37 10.80 -3.09
C ILE A 45 -1.90 10.90 -2.70
N ALA A 46 -1.49 11.98 -2.04
CA ALA A 46 -0.13 12.15 -1.55
C ALA A 46 0.27 11.03 -0.57
N GLY A 47 -0.62 10.65 0.35
CA GLY A 47 -0.36 9.53 1.26
C GLY A 47 -0.23 8.17 0.54
N ILE A 48 -0.97 7.96 -0.56
CA ILE A 48 -0.81 6.76 -1.38
C ILE A 48 0.56 6.78 -2.07
N ASP A 49 0.96 7.91 -2.63
CA ASP A 49 2.24 8.04 -3.33
C ASP A 49 3.42 7.81 -2.37
N GLU A 50 3.36 8.40 -1.17
CA GLU A 50 4.37 8.18 -0.12
C GLU A 50 4.46 6.70 0.28
N PHE A 51 3.33 6.02 0.49
CA PHE A 51 3.33 4.59 0.77
C PHE A 51 3.96 3.78 -0.37
N LEU A 52 3.69 4.15 -1.63
CA LEU A 52 4.24 3.45 -2.79
C LEU A 52 5.74 3.65 -2.96
N ASP A 53 6.29 4.79 -2.54
CA ASP A 53 7.73 5.06 -2.54
C ASP A 53 8.47 4.25 -1.47
N GLU A 54 7.79 3.92 -0.36
CA GLU A 54 8.37 3.17 0.76
C GLU A 54 8.34 1.64 0.57
N VAL A 55 7.41 1.13 -0.23
CA VAL A 55 7.32 -0.32 -0.49
C VAL A 55 8.39 -0.81 -1.46
N ILE A 56 8.98 -1.95 -1.14
CA ILE A 56 9.97 -2.61 -2.01
C ILE A 56 9.26 -3.62 -2.90
N VAL A 57 9.44 -3.49 -4.22
CA VAL A 57 9.01 -4.50 -5.19
C VAL A 57 10.04 -5.62 -5.30
N LEU A 58 9.56 -6.86 -5.23
CA LEU A 58 10.39 -8.04 -5.43
C LEU A 58 10.30 -8.50 -6.89
N PRO A 59 11.43 -8.61 -7.62
CA PRO A 59 11.41 -9.06 -9.00
C PRO A 59 11.02 -10.55 -9.09
N PRO A 60 10.27 -10.95 -10.13
CA PRO A 60 9.88 -12.34 -10.33
C PRO A 60 11.09 -13.19 -10.75
N GLY A 61 11.33 -14.32 -10.05
CA GLY A 61 12.26 -15.37 -10.49
C GLY A 61 13.61 -15.45 -9.76
N GLU A 62 14.00 -14.46 -8.97
CA GLU A 62 15.26 -14.48 -8.18
C GLU A 62 15.04 -14.68 -6.68
N TRP A 63 13.80 -14.94 -6.27
CA TRP A 63 13.44 -15.05 -4.87
C TRP A 63 13.23 -16.52 -4.46
N ASP A 64 14.09 -17.02 -3.58
CA ASP A 64 13.90 -18.31 -2.91
C ASP A 64 13.02 -18.10 -1.66
N PRO A 65 11.85 -18.75 -1.55
CA PRO A 65 10.97 -18.62 -0.39
C PRO A 65 11.61 -19.06 0.94
N ASN A 66 12.71 -19.81 0.90
CA ASN A 66 13.38 -20.34 2.08
C ASN A 66 14.48 -19.43 2.62
N ILE A 67 14.89 -18.39 1.89
CA ILE A 67 15.90 -17.44 2.38
C ILE A 67 15.23 -16.31 3.15
N ARG A 68 15.44 -16.30 4.48
CA ARG A 68 14.97 -15.24 5.36
C ARG A 68 15.64 -13.92 4.97
N ILE A 69 14.86 -12.95 4.50
CA ILE A 69 15.36 -11.58 4.28
C ILE A 69 15.53 -10.93 5.66
N GLU A 70 16.74 -10.47 5.97
CA GLU A 70 16.95 -9.68 7.18
C GLU A 70 16.32 -8.30 7.01
N PRO A 71 15.67 -7.75 8.05
CA PRO A 71 15.05 -6.44 7.96
C PRO A 71 16.09 -5.38 7.54
N PRO A 72 15.68 -4.38 6.73
CA PRO A 72 16.58 -3.33 6.29
C PRO A 72 17.19 -2.61 7.49
N LYS A 73 18.48 -2.28 7.39
CA LYS A 73 19.26 -1.68 8.50
C LYS A 73 18.84 -0.25 8.85
N LYS A 74 18.08 0.40 7.97
CA LYS A 74 17.50 1.72 8.20
C LYS A 74 16.03 1.66 7.85
N VAL A 75 15.21 2.02 8.83
CA VAL A 75 13.81 2.38 8.59
C VAL A 75 13.86 3.69 7.79
N PRO A 76 13.15 3.79 6.67
CA PRO A 76 12.98 5.05 5.98
C PRO A 76 12.43 6.08 6.96
N SER A 77 13.08 7.24 7.00
CA SER A 77 12.73 8.31 7.94
C SER A 77 11.67 9.18 7.28
N ALA A 78 10.51 9.30 7.93
CA ALA A 78 9.35 10.09 7.51
C ALA A 78 9.60 11.62 7.56
N ASP A 79 10.78 12.07 7.15
CA ASP A 79 11.17 13.47 7.08
C ASP A 79 11.41 13.86 5.62
N LYS A 80 10.39 14.44 4.99
CA LYS A 80 10.53 15.49 3.98
C LYS A 80 9.34 16.44 3.99
#